data_AF-A0A1W9UP04-F1
#
_entry.id   AF-A0A1W9UP04-F1
#
_cell.length_a   1.000
_cell.length_b   1.000
_cell.length_c   1.000
_cell.angle_alpha   90.00
_cell.angle_beta   90.00
_cell.angle_gamma   90.00
#
_symmetry.space_group_name_H-M   'P 1'
#
loop_
_entity.id
_entity.type
_entity.pdbx_description
1 polymer ?
#
loop_
_entity_poly.entity_id
_entity_poly.type
_entity_poly.pdbx_seq_one_letter_code
_entity_poly.pdbx_strand_id
1 'polypeptide(L)'
;MRNKINSLYTKDNIIVFASMSLLWCVILFVLKQVISISPSAGFSSAVTGAGVAVLAALTATSFALIMHLKKNKISLYTEEIENIGKL
;
A
#
# COMPACT_ATOMS: atom_id res chain seq x y z
N MET A 1 -13.95 -19.16 -15.23
CA MET A 1 -14.15 -18.11 -14.19
C MET A 1 -13.04 -18.05 -13.15
N ARG A 2 -12.72 -19.16 -12.44
CA ARG A 2 -11.71 -19.18 -11.37
C ARG A 2 -10.34 -18.60 -11.75
N ASN A 3 -9.85 -18.89 -12.96
CA ASN A 3 -8.57 -18.36 -13.45
C ASN A 3 -8.60 -16.83 -13.71
N LYS A 4 -9.73 -16.28 -14.18
CA LYS A 4 -9.92 -14.83 -14.34
C LYS A 4 -9.95 -14.12 -12.99
N ILE A 5 -10.70 -14.66 -12.03
CA ILE A 5 -10.75 -14.15 -10.64
C ILE A 5 -9.35 -14.15 -10.01
N ASN A 6 -8.58 -15.22 -10.22
CA ASN A 6 -7.22 -15.29 -9.67
C ASN A 6 -6.27 -14.30 -10.37
N SER A 7 -6.45 -14.05 -11.67
CA SER A 7 -5.67 -13.06 -12.40
C SER A 7 -5.92 -11.63 -11.92
N LEU A 8 -7.19 -11.24 -11.73
CA LEU A 8 -7.56 -9.92 -11.22
C LEU A 8 -7.04 -9.71 -9.78
N TYR A 9 -7.26 -10.70 -8.90
CA TYR A 9 -6.72 -10.69 -7.54
C TYR A 9 -5.19 -10.52 -7.49
N THR A 10 -4.46 -11.21 -8.37
CA THR A 10 -3.00 -11.07 -8.44
C THR A 10 -2.60 -9.69 -8.95
N LYS A 11 -3.29 -9.13 -9.95
CA LYS A 11 -3.02 -7.77 -10.45
C LYS A 11 -3.24 -6.72 -9.36
N ASP A 12 -4.35 -6.78 -8.64
CA ASP A 12 -4.64 -5.82 -7.57
C ASP A 12 -3.62 -5.91 -6.44
N ASN A 13 -3.24 -7.13 -6.03
CA ASN A 13 -2.18 -7.29 -5.07
C ASN A 13 -0.84 -6.72 -5.56
N ILE A 14 -0.48 -6.91 -6.83
CA ILE A 14 0.72 -6.30 -7.42
C ILE A 14 0.63 -4.78 -7.36
N ILE A 15 -0.53 -4.20 -7.68
CA ILE A 15 -0.75 -2.75 -7.62
C ILE A 15 -0.60 -2.23 -6.19
N VAL A 16 -1.18 -2.92 -5.20
CA VAL A 16 -1.05 -2.57 -3.78
C VAL A 16 0.42 -2.62 -3.35
N PHE A 17 1.14 -3.69 -3.68
CA PHE A 17 2.57 -3.81 -3.37
C PHE A 17 3.40 -2.72 -4.05
N ALA A 18 3.18 -2.47 -5.35
CA ALA A 18 3.89 -1.45 -6.10
C ALA A 18 3.65 -0.05 -5.50
N SER A 19 2.40 0.26 -5.14
CA SER A 19 2.02 1.53 -4.50
C SER A 19 2.68 1.68 -3.13
N MET A 20 2.66 0.61 -2.32
CA MET A 20 3.31 0.58 -1.01
C MET A 20 4.82 0.83 -1.12
N SER A 21 5.50 0.13 -2.05
CA SER A 21 6.93 0.31 -2.29
C SER A 21 7.28 1.72 -2.77
N LEU A 22 6.47 2.29 -3.67
CA LEU A 22 6.68 3.65 -4.16
C LEU A 22 6.53 4.68 -3.02
N LEU A 23 5.49 4.56 -2.20
CA LEU A 23 5.28 5.43 -1.06
C LEU A 23 6.39 5.30 -0.01
N TRP A 24 6.88 4.08 0.24
CA TRP A 24 8.06 3.84 1.08
C TRP A 24 9.27 4.63 0.59
N CYS A 25 9.59 4.53 -0.71
CA CYS A 25 10.71 5.25 -1.31
C CYS A 25 10.58 6.77 -1.15
N VAL A 26 9.39 7.31 -1.39
CA VAL A 26 9.11 8.75 -1.23
C VAL A 26 9.30 9.18 0.22
N ILE A 27 8.73 8.45 1.18
CA ILE A 27 8.84 8.79 2.61
C ILE A 27 10.29 8.73 3.07
N LEU A 28 11.04 7.68 2.72
CA LEU A 28 12.45 7.55 3.08
C LEU A 28 13.30 8.65 2.45
N PHE A 29 13.03 9.02 1.20
CA PHE A 29 13.70 10.12 0.54
C PHE A 29 13.43 11.45 1.26
N VAL A 30 12.17 11.76 1.56
CA VAL A 30 11.80 12.98 2.29
C VAL A 30 12.43 13.01 3.68
N LEU A 31 12.38 11.90 4.43
CA LEU A 31 13.02 11.82 5.75
C LEU A 31 14.52 12.09 5.68
N LYS A 32 15.21 11.51 4.70
CA LYS A 32 16.64 11.76 4.49
C LYS A 32 16.93 13.25 4.25
N GLN A 33 16.13 13.89 3.39
CA GLN A 33 16.28 15.32 3.10
C GLN A 33 16.02 16.18 4.33
N VAL A 34 14.95 15.91 5.08
CA VAL A 34 14.58 16.66 6.28
C VAL A 34 15.62 16.50 7.39
N ILE A 35 16.14 15.28 7.60
CA ILE A 35 17.21 15.02 8.58
C ILE A 35 18.49 15.76 8.18
N SER A 36 18.82 15.82 6.88
CA SER A 36 20.04 16.48 6.39
C SER A 36 20.06 17.99 6.61
N ILE A 37 18.89 18.64 6.65
CA ILE A 37 18.77 20.10 6.87
C ILE A 37 18.36 20.44 8.30
N SER A 38 18.24 19.43 9.17
CA SER A 38 17.75 19.59 10.52
C SER A 38 18.73 20.40 11.37
N PRO A 39 18.26 21.44 12.10
CA PRO A 39 19.11 22.30 12.90
C PRO A 39 19.50 21.70 14.26
N SER A 40 18.85 20.61 14.70
CA SER A 40 19.12 20.01 16.01
C SER A 40 18.82 18.51 16.07
N ALA A 41 19.51 17.81 16.97
CA ALA A 41 19.31 16.38 17.21
C ALA A 41 17.88 16.05 17.67
N GLY A 42 17.24 16.95 18.45
CA GLY A 42 15.86 16.78 18.91
C GLY A 42 14.83 16.89 17.80
N PHE A 43 15.04 17.78 16.83
CA PHE A 43 14.16 17.84 15.65
C PHE A 43 14.32 16.59 14.78
N SER A 44 15.55 16.14 14.55
CA SER A 44 15.84 14.93 13.76
C SER A 44 15.18 13.68 14.37
N SER A 45 15.23 13.52 15.70
CA SER A 45 14.61 12.37 16.37
C SER A 45 13.09 12.39 16.29
N ALA A 46 12.46 13.57 16.50
CA ALA A 46 11.01 13.73 16.37
C ALA A 46 10.52 13.42 14.95
N VAL A 47 11.20 13.96 13.92
CA VAL A 47 10.88 13.69 12.52
C VAL A 47 11.08 12.21 12.18
N THR A 48 12.15 11.59 12.66
CA THR A 48 12.39 10.16 12.46
C THR A 48 11.27 9.32 13.09
N GLY A 49 10.86 9.64 14.31
CA GLY A 49 9.76 8.97 15.00
C GLY A 49 8.44 9.08 14.23
N ALA A 50 8.10 10.29 13.75
CA ALA A 50 6.92 10.50 12.91
C ALA A 50 7.00 9.72 11.60
N GLY A 51 8.17 9.71 10.94
CA GLY A 51 8.43 8.93 9.73
C GLY A 51 8.21 7.44 9.91
N VAL A 52 8.73 6.87 11.00
CA VAL A 52 8.53 5.45 11.35
C VAL A 52 7.04 5.15 11.61
N ALA A 53 6.33 6.03 12.32
CA ALA A 53 4.90 5.84 12.58
C ALA A 53 4.09 5.83 11.27
N VAL A 54 4.40 6.72 10.33
CA VAL A 54 3.75 6.77 9.01
C VAL A 54 4.06 5.51 8.19
N LEU A 55 5.31 5.05 8.16
CA LEU A 55 5.68 3.81 7.46
C LEU A 55 4.96 2.59 8.06
N ALA A 56 4.84 2.52 9.39
CA ALA A 56 4.11 1.45 10.07
C ALA A 56 2.62 1.48 9.71
N ALA A 57 1.99 2.66 9.74
CA ALA A 57 0.59 2.82 9.37
C ALA A 57 0.33 2.48 7.89
N LEU A 58 1.22 2.91 6.99
CA LEU A 58 1.15 2.57 5.56
C LEU A 58 1.23 1.06 5.33
N THR A 59 2.12 0.38 6.05
CA THR A 59 2.27 -1.07 5.95
C THR A 59 1.04 -1.80 6.49
N ALA A 60 0.54 -1.36 7.65
CA ALA A 60 -0.64 -1.96 8.29
C ALA A 60 -1.91 -1.80 7.42
N THR A 61 -2.11 -0.62 6.84
CA THR A 61 -3.26 -0.34 5.95
C THR A 61 -3.18 -1.14 4.65
N SER A 62 -1.99 -1.23 4.04
CA SER A 62 -1.78 -2.07 2.85
C SER A 62 -2.06 -3.55 3.14
N PHE A 63 -1.64 -4.04 4.30
CA PHE A 63 -1.90 -5.41 4.72
C PHE A 63 -3.39 -5.66 5.00
N ALA A 64 -4.07 -4.71 5.65
CA ALA A 64 -5.52 -4.76 5.86
C ALA A 64 -6.29 -4.81 4.53
N LEU A 65 -5.85 -4.05 3.53
CA LEU A 65 -6.42 -4.07 2.18
C LEU A 65 -6.25 -5.44 1.52
N ILE A 66 -5.04 -6.02 1.56
CA ILE A 66 -4.78 -7.36 1.02
C ILE A 66 -5.64 -8.43 1.73
N MET A 67 -5.79 -8.34 3.05
CA MET A 67 -6.66 -9.24 3.81
C MET A 67 -8.13 -9.10 3.41
N HIS A 68 -8.60 -7.87 3.21
CA HIS A 68 -9.95 -7.59 2.76
C HIS A 68 -10.20 -8.18 1.35
N LEU A 69 -9.28 -7.92 0.40
CA LEU A 69 -9.32 -8.49 -0.95
C LEU A 69 -9.33 -10.02 -0.91
N LYS A 70 -8.50 -10.64 -0.07
CA LYS A 70 -8.45 -12.10 0.08
C LYS A 70 -9.77 -12.67 0.63
N LYS A 71 -10.36 -12.01 1.63
CA LYS A 71 -11.60 -12.46 2.28
C LYS A 71 -12.80 -12.36 1.33
N ASN A 72 -12.88 -11.28 0.54
CA ASN A 72 -14.02 -10.99 -0.32
C ASN A 72 -13.80 -11.35 -1.80
N LYS A 73 -12.68 -12.01 -2.12
CA LYS A 73 -12.22 -12.34 -3.47
C LYS A 73 -13.31 -12.91 -4.37
N ILE A 74 -14.06 -13.89 -3.90
CA ILE A 74 -15.02 -14.60 -4.75
C ILE A 74 -16.19 -13.70 -5.13
N SER A 75 -16.74 -12.91 -4.19
CA SER A 75 -17.86 -12.00 -4.47
C SER A 75 -17.44 -10.87 -5.40
N LEU A 76 -16.40 -10.13 -5.01
CA LEU A 76 -15.93 -8.93 -5.70
C LEU A 76 -15.61 -9.19 -7.17
N TYR A 77 -14.76 -10.18 -7.45
CA TYR A 77 -14.31 -10.44 -8.81
C TYR A 77 -15.35 -11.21 -9.64
N THR A 78 -16.33 -11.87 -9.01
CA THR A 78 -17.45 -12.47 -9.78
C THR A 78 -18.40 -11.37 -10.26
N GLU A 79 -18.77 -10.44 -9.39
CA GLU A 79 -19.59 -9.27 -9.74
C GLU A 79 -18.90 -8.40 -10.80
N GLU A 80 -17.59 -8.17 -10.67
CA GLU A 80 -16.82 -7.39 -11.61
C GLU A 80 -16.76 -8.06 -13.01
N ILE A 81 -16.53 -9.38 -13.07
CA ILE A 81 -16.55 -10.11 -14.34
C ILE A 81 -17.95 -10.10 -14.97
N GLU A 82 -19.01 -10.21 -14.18
CA GLU A 82 -20.39 -10.17 -14.67
C GLU A 82 -20.74 -8.79 -15.22
N ASN A 83 -20.30 -7.71 -14.56
CA ASN A 83 -20.51 -6.35 -15.03
C ASN A 83 -19.71 -6.04 -16.31
N ILE A 84 -18.46 -6.53 -16.41
CA ILE A 84 -17.64 -6.37 -17.62
C ILE A 84 -18.24 -7.15 -18.80
N GLY A 85 -18.90 -8.29 -18.56
CA GLY A 85 -19.55 -9.08 -19.61
C GLY A 85 -20.92 -8.57 -20.06
N LYS A 86 -21.47 -7.55 -19.40
CA LYS A 86 -22.75 -6.90 -19.75
C LYS A 86 -22.57 -5.62 -20.57
N LEU A 87 -21.33 -5.15 -20.75
CA LEU A 87 -20.92 -4.10 -21.70
C LEU A 87 -20.57 -4.72 -23.05
#